data_AF-A0AAU1KSP8-F1
#
_entry.id   AF-A0AAU1KSP8-F1
#
_cell.length_a   1.000
_cell.length_b   1.000
_cell.length_c   1.000
_cell.angle_alpha   90.00
_cell.angle_beta   90.00
_cell.angle_gamma   90.00
#
_symmetry.space_group_name_H-M   'P 1'
#
loop_
_entity.id
_entity.type
_entity.pdbx_description
1 polymer ?
#
loop_
_entity_poly.entity_id
_entity_poly.type
_entity_poly.pdbx_seq_one_letter_code
_entity_poly.pdbx_strand_id
1 'polypeptide(L)'
;MGWLALDEGYEISLVEGKVAVRRPGGRQLKALPKALRDHPEVDRLRRLAEWLERHQAACVAQVDTWMVSSLPVPTELLARVWPDGAWQAALRDLAVVPDSDPDEVGFLRDATAGGELKVVNLDGETVRLSPRTVTLPHPVLLPDLDDVREFAAELDITQRVEQIHRPTWAKPADLEPAATEVRDYAGGVYPTRFGLAARATNLGYRVSGGYATCKVRDSGRAVEAAVWIGEPYWDDETATGALNWHDEDGRAVRLGEVGPVAWSEGMRMAAALYAGRRIEEGGDQA
;
A
#
# COMPACT_ATOMS: atom_id res chain seq x y z
N MET A 1 5.46 0.98 26.95
CA MET A 1 6.40 2.06 27.31
C MET A 1 6.33 2.35 28.80
N GLY A 2 7.40 2.87 29.40
CA GLY A 2 7.43 3.28 30.81
C GLY A 2 6.75 4.62 31.06
N TRP A 3 6.45 4.91 32.33
CA TRP A 3 5.97 6.22 32.77
C TRP A 3 7.16 7.07 33.24
N LEU A 4 7.21 8.33 32.81
CA LEU A 4 8.25 9.31 33.13
C LEU A 4 7.72 10.27 34.19
N ALA A 5 8.41 10.39 35.31
CA ALA A 5 8.05 11.34 36.35
C ALA A 5 8.34 12.78 35.93
N LEU A 6 7.39 13.66 36.24
CA LEU A 6 7.47 15.11 36.12
C LEU A 6 7.43 15.76 37.51
N ASP A 7 7.46 17.08 37.52
CA ASP A 7 7.23 17.88 38.72
C ASP A 7 5.86 17.59 39.37
N GLU A 8 5.78 17.85 40.67
CA GLU A 8 4.56 17.69 41.50
C GLU A 8 3.99 16.26 41.53
N GLY A 9 4.80 15.26 41.12
CA GLY A 9 4.44 13.84 41.17
C GLY A 9 3.50 13.39 40.05
N TYR A 10 3.32 14.19 39.00
CA TYR A 10 2.71 13.72 37.77
C TYR A 10 3.66 12.78 37.03
N GLU A 11 3.10 11.86 36.26
CA GLU A 11 3.88 11.03 35.35
C GLU A 11 3.24 11.04 33.96
N ILE A 12 4.06 11.06 32.93
CA ILE A 12 3.62 11.03 31.53
C ILE A 12 4.12 9.79 30.81
N SER A 13 3.39 9.34 29.79
CA SER A 13 3.81 8.26 28.91
C SER A 13 3.15 8.39 27.56
N LEU A 14 3.59 7.60 26.59
CA LEU A 14 2.88 7.42 25.33
C LEU A 14 1.95 6.21 25.44
N VAL A 15 0.65 6.45 25.34
CA VAL A 15 -0.40 5.43 25.34
C VAL A 15 -1.18 5.59 24.05
N GLU A 16 -1.23 4.53 23.24
CA GLU A 16 -1.95 4.53 21.95
C GLU A 16 -1.56 5.71 21.04
N GLY A 17 -0.26 6.01 20.98
CA GLY A 17 0.27 7.11 20.15
C GLY A 17 -0.03 8.51 20.68
N LYS A 18 -0.58 8.65 21.89
CA LYS A 18 -0.89 9.95 22.50
C LYS A 18 -0.19 10.12 23.84
N VAL A 19 0.15 11.37 24.16
CA VAL A 19 0.71 11.69 25.48
C VAL A 19 -0.40 11.56 26.52
N ALA A 20 -0.25 10.56 27.38
CA ALA A 20 -1.08 10.35 28.55
C ALA A 20 -0.37 10.88 29.79
N VAL A 21 -1.16 11.25 30.80
CA VAL A 21 -0.68 11.70 32.09
C VAL A 21 -1.44 10.98 33.19
N ARG A 22 -0.74 10.60 34.25
CA ARG A 22 -1.31 10.10 35.49
C ARG A 22 -0.87 10.98 36.65
N ARG A 23 -1.75 11.09 37.64
CA ARG A 23 -1.50 11.86 38.88
C ARG A 23 -0.69 11.04 39.89
N PRO A 24 -0.18 11.66 40.97
CA PRO A 24 0.31 10.92 42.13
C PRO A 24 -0.73 9.88 42.59
N GLY A 25 -0.30 8.61 42.72
CA GLY A 25 -1.21 7.48 42.99
C GLY A 25 -1.72 6.75 41.74
N GLY A 26 -1.18 7.03 40.56
CA GLY A 26 -1.22 6.13 39.40
C GLY A 26 -2.47 6.21 38.50
N ARG A 27 -3.50 6.99 38.87
CA ARG A 27 -4.70 7.14 38.03
C ARG A 27 -4.43 8.03 36.82
N GLN A 28 -4.61 7.47 35.62
CA GLN A 28 -4.55 8.21 34.36
C GLN A 28 -5.69 9.24 34.26
N LEU A 29 -5.37 10.44 33.80
CA LEU A 29 -6.31 11.53 33.57
C LEU A 29 -6.87 11.45 32.15
N LYS A 30 -8.08 11.98 31.94
CA LYS A 30 -8.73 12.03 30.62
C LYS A 30 -8.09 13.03 29.66
N ALA A 31 -7.41 14.05 30.19
CA ALA A 31 -6.81 15.11 29.41
C ALA A 31 -5.54 15.62 30.09
N LEU A 32 -4.63 16.15 29.28
CA LEU A 32 -3.41 16.79 29.76
C LEU A 32 -3.74 18.12 30.47
N PRO A 33 -3.36 18.31 31.75
CA PRO A 33 -3.47 19.59 32.43
C PRO A 33 -2.80 20.73 31.67
N LYS A 34 -3.39 21.93 31.72
CA LYS A 34 -2.84 23.11 31.03
C LYS A 34 -1.41 23.43 31.47
N ALA A 35 -1.10 23.26 32.77
CA ALA A 35 0.23 23.52 33.32
C ALA A 35 1.33 22.62 32.73
N LEU A 36 0.98 21.44 32.22
CA LEU A 36 1.94 20.49 31.64
C LEU A 36 2.03 20.61 30.11
N ARG A 37 1.22 21.48 29.48
CA ARG A 37 1.11 21.52 28.02
C ARG A 37 2.41 21.90 27.33
N ASP A 38 3.13 22.86 27.91
CA ASP A 38 4.37 23.42 27.37
C ASP A 38 5.60 22.83 28.09
N HIS A 39 5.41 21.73 28.83
CA HIS A 39 6.48 21.06 29.53
C HIS A 39 7.41 20.36 28.51
N PRO A 40 8.74 20.53 28.59
CA PRO A 40 9.67 20.00 27.60
C PRO A 40 9.53 18.50 27.33
N GLU A 41 9.31 17.69 28.37
CA GLU A 41 9.13 16.24 28.23
C GLU A 41 7.80 15.86 27.53
N VAL A 42 6.75 16.67 27.70
CA VAL A 42 5.49 16.47 26.96
C VAL A 42 5.72 16.72 25.48
N ASP A 43 6.43 17.80 25.13
CA ASP A 43 6.76 18.11 23.74
C ASP A 43 7.68 17.06 23.10
N ARG A 44 8.63 16.51 23.85
CA ARG A 44 9.45 15.38 23.38
C ARG A 44 8.60 14.14 23.08
N LEU A 45 7.66 13.79 23.96
CA LEU A 45 6.75 12.66 23.71
C LEU A 45 5.82 12.91 22.51
N ARG A 46 5.34 14.14 22.29
CA ARG A 46 4.56 14.49 21.10
C ARG A 46 5.36 14.28 19.82
N ARG A 47 6.58 14.82 19.76
CA ARG A 47 7.47 14.64 18.61
C ARG A 47 7.81 13.18 18.36
N LEU A 48 8.00 12.40 19.43
CA LEU A 48 8.20 10.95 19.32
C LEU A 48 6.95 10.27 18.73
N ALA A 49 5.75 10.65 19.17
CA ALA A 49 4.50 10.11 18.64
C ALA A 49 4.36 10.39 17.13
N GLU A 50 4.59 11.63 16.70
CA GLU A 50 4.57 12.05 15.30
C GLU A 50 5.64 11.31 14.48
N TRP A 51 6.81 11.06 15.06
CA TRP A 51 7.85 10.27 14.40
C TRP A 51 7.43 8.80 14.25
N LEU A 52 6.86 8.19 15.29
CA LEU A 52 6.39 6.81 15.25
C LEU A 52 5.27 6.61 14.22
N GLU A 53 4.33 7.56 14.12
CA GLU A 53 3.27 7.54 13.12
C GLU A 53 3.85 7.60 11.69
N ARG A 54 4.78 8.52 11.43
CA ARG A 54 5.47 8.59 10.14
C ARG A 54 6.29 7.34 9.83
N HIS A 55 6.92 6.75 10.84
CA HIS A 55 7.68 5.50 10.69
C HIS A 55 6.77 4.33 10.32
N GLN A 56 5.62 4.19 10.99
CA GLN A 56 4.61 3.19 10.66
C GLN A 56 4.11 3.34 9.22
N ALA A 57 3.76 4.57 8.82
CA ALA A 57 3.34 4.85 7.44
C ALA A 57 4.44 4.52 6.42
N ALA A 58 5.70 4.84 6.72
CA ALA A 58 6.83 4.54 5.85
C ALA A 58 7.08 3.02 5.72
N CYS A 59 6.95 2.26 6.80
CA CYS A 59 7.07 0.79 6.78
C CYS A 59 5.98 0.17 5.87
N VAL A 60 4.72 0.59 6.05
CA VAL A 60 3.60 0.12 5.21
C VAL A 60 3.85 0.44 3.73
N ALA A 61 4.26 1.68 3.41
CA ALA A 61 4.55 2.08 2.04
C ALA A 61 5.70 1.27 1.41
N GLN A 62 6.73 0.94 2.20
CA GLN A 62 7.85 0.14 1.73
C GLN A 62 7.46 -1.32 1.47
N VAL A 63 6.61 -1.90 2.31
CA VAL A 63 6.07 -3.26 2.11
C VAL A 63 5.08 -3.30 0.93
N ASP A 64 4.23 -2.28 0.78
CA ASP A 64 3.38 -2.14 -0.42
C ASP A 64 4.23 -2.07 -1.70
N THR A 65 5.37 -1.37 -1.67
CA THR A 65 6.30 -1.34 -2.82
C THR A 65 6.86 -2.72 -3.16
N TRP A 66 7.22 -3.52 -2.15
CA TRP A 66 7.66 -4.91 -2.36
C TRP A 66 6.53 -5.77 -2.95
N MET A 67 5.32 -5.63 -2.42
CA MET A 67 4.14 -6.37 -2.86
C MET A 67 3.73 -6.02 -4.30
N VAL A 68 3.60 -4.73 -4.61
CA VAL A 68 3.16 -4.22 -5.91
C VAL A 68 4.07 -4.68 -7.03
N SER A 69 5.37 -4.76 -6.78
CA SER A 69 6.35 -5.21 -7.78
C SER A 69 6.78 -6.67 -7.60
N SER A 70 6.15 -7.41 -6.69
CA SER A 70 6.47 -8.81 -6.33
C SER A 70 7.98 -9.05 -6.19
N LEU A 71 8.67 -8.10 -5.55
CA LEU A 71 10.13 -8.11 -5.48
C LEU A 71 10.58 -9.27 -4.57
N PRO A 72 11.63 -10.01 -4.96
CA PRO A 72 12.29 -10.93 -4.05
C PRO A 72 12.83 -10.16 -2.84
N VAL A 73 12.39 -10.53 -1.64
CA VAL A 73 12.81 -9.98 -0.37
C VAL A 73 13.70 -11.01 0.34
N PRO A 74 14.96 -10.67 0.67
CA PRO A 74 15.81 -11.56 1.45
C PRO A 74 15.19 -11.88 2.81
N THR A 75 15.17 -13.15 3.20
CA THR A 75 14.63 -13.57 4.50
C THR A 75 15.44 -13.02 5.67
N GLU A 76 16.74 -12.80 5.48
CA GLU A 76 17.60 -12.08 6.42
C GLU A 76 17.17 -10.62 6.65
N LEU A 77 16.64 -9.96 5.62
CA LEU A 77 16.09 -8.60 5.76
C LEU A 77 14.82 -8.63 6.61
N LEU A 78 13.91 -9.57 6.34
CA LEU A 78 12.69 -9.77 7.13
C LEU A 78 13.04 -10.02 8.60
N ALA A 79 13.98 -10.93 8.87
CA ALA A 79 14.48 -11.21 10.21
C ALA A 79 15.05 -9.97 10.92
N ARG A 80 15.78 -9.11 10.19
CA ARG A 80 16.38 -7.90 10.76
C ARG A 80 15.35 -6.84 11.13
N VAL A 81 14.28 -6.70 10.35
CA VAL A 81 13.24 -5.70 10.60
C VAL A 81 12.16 -6.21 11.54
N TRP A 82 11.99 -7.52 11.68
CA TRP A 82 10.93 -8.14 12.49
C TRP A 82 10.85 -7.68 13.95
N PRO A 83 11.95 -7.39 14.67
CA PRO A 83 11.87 -6.88 16.04
C PRO A 83 11.25 -5.48 16.15
N ASP A 84 11.20 -4.71 15.07
CA ASP A 84 10.51 -3.43 15.02
C ASP A 84 9.01 -3.66 14.82
N GLY A 85 8.20 -3.25 15.82
CA GLY A 85 6.76 -3.43 15.79
C GLY A 85 6.04 -2.74 14.62
N ALA A 86 6.61 -1.67 14.04
CA ALA A 86 6.05 -1.03 12.85
C ALA A 86 6.23 -1.91 11.60
N TRP A 87 7.41 -2.49 11.43
CA TRP A 87 7.71 -3.44 10.36
C TRP A 87 6.94 -4.74 10.53
N GLN A 88 6.94 -5.30 11.74
CA GLN A 88 6.18 -6.51 12.05
C GLN A 88 4.69 -6.32 11.75
N ALA A 89 4.09 -5.20 12.14
CA ALA A 89 2.68 -4.93 11.85
C ALA A 89 2.40 -4.78 10.34
N ALA A 90 3.36 -4.28 9.56
CA ALA A 90 3.22 -4.15 8.11
C ALA A 90 3.37 -5.51 7.38
N LEU A 91 4.20 -6.41 7.90
CA LEU A 91 4.55 -7.69 7.28
C LEU A 91 3.70 -8.87 7.73
N ARG A 92 3.26 -8.85 8.99
CA ARG A 92 2.46 -9.93 9.58
C ARG A 92 1.18 -10.12 8.77
N ASP A 93 0.85 -11.38 8.57
CA ASP A 93 -0.31 -11.86 7.83
C ASP A 93 -0.33 -11.49 6.34
N LEU A 94 0.79 -11.04 5.77
CA LEU A 94 0.96 -11.04 4.31
C LEU A 94 1.18 -12.45 3.80
N ALA A 95 0.57 -12.75 2.65
CA ALA A 95 0.87 -13.94 1.88
C ALA A 95 2.30 -13.80 1.34
N VAL A 96 3.11 -14.83 1.58
CA VAL A 96 4.48 -14.97 1.09
C VAL A 96 4.57 -16.23 0.26
N VAL A 97 5.47 -16.20 -0.74
CA VAL A 97 5.79 -17.35 -1.58
C VAL A 97 7.30 -17.51 -1.65
N PRO A 98 7.86 -18.68 -1.31
CA PRO A 98 9.29 -18.92 -1.38
C PRO A 98 9.78 -18.98 -2.83
N ASP A 99 11.01 -18.52 -3.07
CA ASP A 99 11.61 -18.61 -4.41
C ASP A 99 11.81 -20.03 -4.92
N SER A 100 11.90 -21.00 -4.00
CA SER A 100 12.06 -22.43 -4.28
C SER A 100 10.78 -23.13 -4.75
N ASP A 101 9.61 -22.62 -4.38
CA ASP A 101 8.31 -23.23 -4.70
C ASP A 101 7.23 -22.14 -4.88
N PRO A 102 6.94 -21.74 -6.13
CA PRO A 102 5.95 -20.71 -6.42
C PRO A 102 4.50 -21.03 -6.04
N ASP A 103 4.18 -22.32 -5.83
CA ASP A 103 2.83 -22.77 -5.49
C ASP A 103 2.62 -22.85 -3.97
N GLU A 104 3.70 -22.77 -3.18
CA GLU A 104 3.66 -22.79 -1.72
C GLU A 104 3.29 -21.41 -1.14
N VAL A 105 2.00 -21.10 -1.10
CA VAL A 105 1.48 -19.88 -0.46
C VAL A 105 1.31 -20.08 1.04
N GLY A 106 1.79 -19.12 1.84
CA GLY A 106 1.52 -19.10 3.27
C GLY A 106 1.47 -17.69 3.87
N PHE A 107 0.76 -17.52 4.97
CA PHE A 107 0.65 -16.25 5.68
C PHE A 107 1.76 -16.10 6.72
N LEU A 108 2.54 -15.03 6.62
CA LEU A 108 3.70 -14.77 7.48
C LEU A 108 3.28 -14.48 8.93
N ARG A 109 3.76 -15.29 9.89
CA ARG A 109 3.44 -15.15 11.32
C ARG A 109 4.63 -14.77 12.20
N ASP A 110 5.84 -15.17 11.81
CA ASP A 110 7.06 -14.88 12.56
C ASP A 110 8.31 -14.90 11.66
N ALA A 111 9.37 -14.22 12.09
CA ALA A 111 10.70 -14.35 11.50
C ALA A 111 11.74 -14.44 12.61
N THR A 112 12.53 -15.50 12.60
CA THR A 112 13.60 -15.70 13.59
C THR A 112 14.82 -14.85 13.24
N ALA A 113 15.70 -14.60 14.22
CA ALA A 113 16.95 -13.88 13.99
C ALA A 113 17.88 -14.54 12.95
N GLY A 114 17.69 -15.85 12.68
CA GLY A 114 18.44 -16.60 11.68
C GLY A 114 17.86 -16.57 10.26
N GLY A 115 16.74 -15.87 10.02
CA GLY A 115 16.11 -15.81 8.70
C GLY A 115 15.05 -16.89 8.45
N GLU A 116 14.86 -17.86 9.36
CA GLU A 116 13.75 -18.81 9.26
C GLU A 116 12.42 -18.06 9.46
N LEU A 117 11.49 -18.25 8.52
CA LEU A 117 10.14 -17.70 8.55
C LEU A 117 9.17 -18.75 9.08
N LYS A 118 8.25 -18.32 9.94
CA LYS A 118 7.10 -19.11 10.36
C LYS A 118 5.89 -18.66 9.55
N VAL A 119 5.29 -19.57 8.81
CA VAL A 119 4.08 -19.31 8.01
C VAL A 119 2.96 -20.25 8.42
N VAL A 120 1.73 -19.84 8.15
CA VAL A 120 0.57 -20.74 8.14
C VAL A 120 0.18 -20.96 6.70
N ASN A 121 0.28 -22.19 6.20
CA ASN A 121 -0.11 -22.53 4.83
C ASN A 121 -1.64 -22.59 4.70
N LEU A 122 -2.13 -22.77 3.47
CA LEU A 122 -3.58 -22.84 3.19
C LEU A 122 -4.27 -24.10 3.77
N ASP A 123 -3.50 -25.10 4.21
CA ASP A 123 -4.02 -26.28 4.92
C ASP A 123 -4.21 -26.03 6.44
N GLY A 124 -3.88 -24.84 6.95
CA GLY A 124 -3.93 -24.55 8.39
C GLY A 124 -2.69 -24.99 9.17
N GLU A 125 -1.70 -25.58 8.51
CA GLU A 125 -0.48 -26.05 9.15
C GLU A 125 0.51 -24.91 9.35
N THR A 126 1.18 -24.91 10.51
CA THR A 126 2.30 -24.02 10.76
C THR A 126 3.58 -24.62 10.21
N VAL A 127 4.12 -24.02 9.16
CA VAL A 127 5.34 -24.47 8.48
C VAL A 127 6.50 -23.50 8.76
N ARG A 128 7.73 -24.03 8.73
CA ARG A 128 8.97 -23.24 8.83
C ARG A 128 9.66 -23.24 7.48
N LEU A 129 9.89 -22.04 6.95
CA LEU A 129 10.54 -21.83 5.67
C LEU A 129 11.93 -21.22 5.91
N SER A 130 12.96 -21.76 5.25
CA SER A 130 14.31 -21.18 5.24
C SER A 130 14.86 -20.90 3.83
N PRO A 131 14.07 -20.30 2.91
CA PRO A 131 14.57 -19.90 1.60
C PRO A 131 15.51 -18.70 1.73
N ARG A 132 16.30 -18.43 0.68
CA ARG A 132 17.13 -17.22 0.63
C ARG A 132 16.28 -15.98 0.45
N THR A 133 15.24 -16.07 -0.38
CA THR A 133 14.30 -15.00 -0.63
C THR A 133 12.87 -15.51 -0.62
N VAL A 134 11.95 -14.63 -0.25
CA VAL A 134 10.51 -14.81 -0.47
C VAL A 134 10.00 -13.64 -1.30
N THR A 135 8.94 -13.86 -2.05
CA THR A 135 8.17 -12.75 -2.63
C THR A 135 6.98 -12.43 -1.72
N LEU A 136 6.58 -11.17 -1.76
CA LEU A 136 5.24 -10.74 -1.38
C LEU A 136 4.49 -10.60 -2.70
N PRO A 137 3.81 -11.65 -3.20
CA PRO A 137 3.23 -11.59 -4.54
C PRO A 137 2.12 -10.55 -4.61
N HIS A 138 2.06 -9.84 -5.72
CA HIS A 138 0.90 -9.06 -6.11
C HIS A 138 -0.30 -10.01 -6.21
N PRO A 139 -1.52 -9.63 -5.76
CA PRO A 139 -2.67 -10.53 -5.73
C PRO A 139 -3.02 -11.18 -7.07
N VAL A 140 -2.74 -10.52 -8.20
CA VAL A 140 -2.94 -11.09 -9.55
C VAL A 140 -2.03 -12.30 -9.86
N LEU A 141 -0.97 -12.50 -9.08
CA LEU A 141 -0.03 -13.61 -9.19
C LEU A 141 -0.28 -14.70 -8.15
N LEU A 142 -1.17 -14.47 -7.19
CA LEU A 142 -1.52 -15.50 -6.22
C LEU A 142 -2.40 -16.57 -6.91
N PRO A 143 -2.01 -17.85 -6.86
CA PRO A 143 -2.89 -18.92 -7.30
C PRO A 143 -4.15 -18.92 -6.43
N ASP A 144 -5.30 -19.13 -7.07
CA ASP A 144 -6.60 -19.25 -6.42
C ASP A 144 -6.83 -18.17 -5.32
N LEU A 145 -6.68 -16.90 -5.71
CA LEU A 145 -6.81 -15.74 -4.81
C LEU A 145 -8.10 -15.75 -3.98
N ASP A 146 -9.19 -16.32 -4.51
CA ASP A 146 -10.45 -16.44 -3.77
C ASP A 146 -10.35 -17.46 -2.63
N ASP A 147 -9.69 -18.60 -2.82
CA ASP A 147 -9.39 -19.57 -1.76
C ASP A 147 -8.46 -18.96 -0.71
N VAL A 148 -7.45 -18.19 -1.15
CA VAL A 148 -6.56 -17.45 -0.24
C VAL A 148 -7.34 -16.45 0.63
N ARG A 149 -8.36 -15.78 0.07
CA ARG A 149 -9.23 -14.84 0.79
C ARG A 149 -10.18 -15.53 1.74
N GLU A 150 -10.77 -16.65 1.33
CA GLU A 150 -11.65 -17.46 2.16
C GLU A 150 -10.89 -17.93 3.40
N PHE A 151 -9.71 -18.51 3.21
CA PHE A 151 -8.86 -18.96 4.31
C PHE A 151 -8.37 -17.81 5.20
N ALA A 152 -8.06 -16.64 4.62
CA ALA A 152 -7.72 -15.46 5.41
C ALA A 152 -8.87 -15.01 6.32
N ALA A 153 -10.11 -15.10 5.86
CA ALA A 153 -11.28 -14.79 6.66
C ALA A 153 -11.48 -15.81 7.80
N GLU A 154 -11.25 -17.10 7.56
CA GLU A 154 -11.30 -18.15 8.59
C GLU A 154 -10.28 -17.93 9.72
N LEU A 155 -9.09 -17.43 9.37
CA LEU A 155 -8.00 -17.16 10.31
C LEU A 155 -8.04 -15.75 10.96
N ASP A 156 -9.10 -14.97 10.70
CA ASP A 156 -9.22 -13.57 11.14
C ASP A 156 -7.97 -12.73 10.79
N ILE A 157 -7.44 -12.94 9.59
CA ILE A 157 -6.24 -12.26 9.10
C ILE A 157 -6.55 -10.78 8.86
N THR A 158 -5.68 -9.92 9.40
CA THR A 158 -5.74 -8.47 9.18
C THR A 158 -4.43 -7.99 8.57
N GLN A 159 -4.50 -7.46 7.35
CA GLN A 159 -3.33 -6.92 6.65
C GLN A 159 -3.29 -5.39 6.73
N ARG A 160 -2.11 -4.83 7.03
CA ARG A 160 -1.88 -3.37 6.94
C ARG A 160 -1.60 -2.89 5.53
N VAL A 161 -1.08 -3.77 4.69
CA VAL A 161 -0.99 -3.59 3.24
C VAL A 161 -2.15 -4.36 2.64
N GLU A 162 -2.96 -3.72 1.81
CA GLU A 162 -4.08 -4.39 1.12
C GLU A 162 -3.52 -5.34 0.06
N GLN A 163 -3.01 -6.51 0.44
CA GLN A 163 -2.49 -7.48 -0.54
C GLN A 163 -3.65 -8.29 -1.12
N ILE A 164 -4.29 -9.15 -0.33
CA ILE A 164 -5.30 -10.07 -0.84
C ILE A 164 -6.59 -9.34 -1.24
N HIS A 165 -6.89 -8.20 -0.62
CA HIS A 165 -8.08 -7.40 -0.91
C HIS A 165 -7.83 -6.27 -1.90
N ARG A 166 -6.60 -6.09 -2.40
CA ARG A 166 -6.36 -5.10 -3.45
C ARG A 166 -7.14 -5.47 -4.71
N PRO A 167 -7.88 -4.52 -5.31
CA PRO A 167 -8.59 -4.76 -6.56
C PRO A 167 -7.62 -5.18 -7.68
N THR A 168 -7.98 -6.22 -8.41
CA THR A 168 -7.21 -6.77 -9.52
C THR A 168 -7.98 -6.69 -10.83
N TRP A 169 -7.24 -6.52 -11.93
CA TRP A 169 -7.77 -6.63 -13.28
C TRP A 169 -7.00 -7.73 -14.00
N ALA A 170 -7.71 -8.76 -14.46
CA ALA A 170 -7.13 -9.76 -15.34
C ALA A 170 -6.85 -9.14 -16.70
N LYS A 171 -5.71 -9.49 -17.29
CA LYS A 171 -5.38 -9.09 -18.66
C LYS A 171 -6.20 -9.94 -19.64
N PRO A 172 -6.97 -9.34 -20.57
CA PRO A 172 -7.69 -10.08 -21.60
C PRO A 172 -6.73 -10.91 -22.48
N ALA A 173 -7.17 -12.09 -22.89
CA ALA A 173 -6.38 -12.97 -23.76
C ALA A 173 -6.42 -12.54 -25.23
N ASP A 174 -7.48 -11.84 -25.62
CA ASP A 174 -7.85 -11.48 -26.99
C ASP A 174 -7.59 -10.00 -27.31
N LEU A 175 -6.42 -9.50 -26.93
CA LEU A 175 -6.01 -8.13 -27.23
C LEU A 175 -5.61 -7.98 -28.70
N GLU A 176 -6.08 -6.90 -29.33
CA GLU A 176 -5.66 -6.51 -30.68
C GLU A 176 -4.12 -6.34 -30.75
N PRO A 177 -3.41 -7.01 -31.68
CA PRO A 177 -1.94 -7.07 -31.68
C PRO A 177 -1.23 -5.71 -31.76
N ALA A 178 -1.87 -4.72 -32.36
CA ALA A 178 -1.34 -3.36 -32.52
C ALA A 178 -1.85 -2.37 -31.47
N ALA A 179 -2.71 -2.80 -30.54
CA ALA A 179 -3.23 -1.91 -29.50
C ALA A 179 -2.14 -1.47 -28.52
N THR A 180 -2.17 -0.19 -28.16
CA THR A 180 -1.23 0.43 -27.22
C THR A 180 -1.93 1.16 -26.07
N GLU A 181 -3.26 1.17 -26.05
CA GLU A 181 -4.03 1.93 -25.06
C GLU A 181 -5.36 1.26 -24.71
N VAL A 182 -5.82 1.46 -23.47
CA VAL A 182 -7.13 1.05 -22.96
C VAL A 182 -7.97 2.31 -22.72
N ARG A 183 -9.23 2.28 -23.19
CA ARG A 183 -10.14 3.45 -23.13
C ARG A 183 -11.29 3.31 -22.13
N ASP A 184 -11.41 2.17 -21.44
CA ASP A 184 -12.51 1.84 -20.53
C ASP A 184 -12.77 2.93 -19.46
N TYR A 185 -11.71 3.63 -19.05
CA TYR A 185 -11.74 4.69 -18.04
C TYR A 185 -11.35 6.07 -18.58
N ALA A 186 -11.48 6.27 -19.90
CA ALA A 186 -11.33 7.59 -20.52
C ALA A 186 -12.63 8.41 -20.44
N GLY A 187 -12.52 9.73 -20.59
CA GLY A 187 -13.65 10.65 -20.59
C GLY A 187 -14.23 11.01 -19.22
N GLY A 188 -13.53 10.69 -18.12
CA GLY A 188 -13.96 11.08 -16.77
C GLY A 188 -13.72 12.56 -16.53
N VAL A 189 -14.78 13.36 -16.61
CA VAL A 189 -14.71 14.83 -16.56
C VAL A 189 -14.44 15.36 -15.15
N TYR A 190 -13.58 16.37 -15.05
CA TYR A 190 -13.23 17.11 -13.84
C TYR A 190 -13.39 18.61 -14.08
N PRO A 191 -13.89 19.38 -13.08
CA PRO A 191 -14.01 20.83 -13.20
C PRO A 191 -12.69 21.52 -13.55
N THR A 192 -11.58 21.01 -13.01
CA THR A 192 -10.24 21.54 -13.28
C THR A 192 -9.21 20.43 -13.31
N ARG A 193 -8.13 20.66 -14.06
CA ARG A 193 -6.89 19.87 -14.05
C ARG A 193 -6.35 19.62 -12.65
N PHE A 194 -6.37 20.63 -11.79
CA PHE A 194 -5.82 20.56 -10.44
C PHE A 194 -6.61 19.60 -9.54
N GLY A 195 -7.93 19.51 -9.71
CA GLY A 195 -8.75 18.53 -9.00
C GLY A 195 -8.35 17.09 -9.35
N LEU A 196 -8.13 16.81 -10.63
CA LEU A 196 -7.65 15.51 -11.09
C LEU A 196 -6.20 15.23 -10.64
N ALA A 197 -5.32 16.24 -10.67
CA ALA A 197 -3.95 16.13 -10.13
C ALA A 197 -3.94 15.79 -8.64
N ALA A 198 -4.72 16.52 -7.85
CA ALA A 198 -4.82 16.35 -6.41
C ALA A 198 -5.35 14.96 -6.06
N ARG A 199 -6.35 14.47 -6.81
CA ARG A 199 -6.82 13.08 -6.66
C ARG A 199 -5.72 12.07 -6.94
N ALA A 200 -4.98 12.21 -8.04
CA ALA A 200 -3.88 11.31 -8.37
C ALA A 200 -2.85 11.25 -7.24
N THR A 201 -2.40 12.41 -6.76
CA THR A 201 -1.44 12.50 -5.65
C THR A 201 -1.99 11.93 -4.34
N ASN A 202 -3.26 12.20 -4.00
CA ASN A 202 -3.90 11.67 -2.79
C ASN A 202 -4.05 10.13 -2.84
N LEU A 203 -4.14 9.56 -4.04
CA LEU A 203 -4.14 8.10 -4.26
C LEU A 203 -2.73 7.49 -4.32
N GLY A 204 -1.68 8.30 -4.16
CA GLY A 204 -0.28 7.84 -4.18
C GLY A 204 0.36 7.76 -5.57
N TYR A 205 -0.32 8.23 -6.63
CA TYR A 205 0.24 8.24 -7.99
C TYR A 205 1.12 9.47 -8.23
N ARG A 206 2.12 9.31 -9.09
CA ARG A 206 2.99 10.43 -9.48
C ARG A 206 2.31 11.24 -10.58
N VAL A 207 2.35 12.56 -10.45
CA VAL A 207 1.97 13.47 -11.53
C VAL A 207 3.24 14.01 -12.18
N SER A 208 3.37 13.83 -13.50
CA SER A 208 4.50 14.33 -14.28
C SER A 208 3.97 14.90 -15.60
N GLY A 209 4.19 16.20 -15.83
CA GLY A 209 3.61 16.91 -16.98
C GLY A 209 2.08 16.74 -17.04
N GLY A 210 1.60 16.28 -18.19
CA GLY A 210 0.18 16.03 -18.44
C GLY A 210 -0.33 14.65 -18.00
N TYR A 211 0.44 13.86 -17.25
CA TYR A 211 0.11 12.48 -16.92
C TYR A 211 0.08 12.19 -15.42
N ALA A 212 -0.83 11.31 -15.02
CA ALA A 212 -0.73 10.52 -13.79
C ALA A 212 -0.04 9.19 -14.16
N THR A 213 0.90 8.77 -13.32
CA THR A 213 1.78 7.63 -13.61
C THR A 213 1.89 6.68 -12.42
N CYS A 214 1.97 5.39 -12.74
CA CYS A 214 2.22 4.31 -11.80
C CYS A 214 3.33 3.41 -12.37
N LYS A 215 4.49 3.42 -11.72
CA LYS A 215 5.64 2.61 -12.12
C LYS A 215 5.71 1.35 -11.28
N VAL A 216 5.77 0.20 -11.93
CA VAL A 216 5.94 -1.11 -11.28
C VAL A 216 7.05 -1.90 -11.95
N ARG A 217 7.62 -2.89 -11.25
CA ARG A 217 8.40 -3.94 -11.91
C ARG A 217 7.50 -5.13 -12.17
N ASP A 218 7.51 -5.60 -13.40
CA ASP A 218 6.78 -6.78 -13.84
C ASP A 218 7.72 -7.67 -14.65
N SER A 219 7.82 -8.94 -14.26
CA SER A 219 8.69 -9.92 -14.91
C SER A 219 10.14 -9.43 -15.04
N GLY A 220 10.63 -8.73 -14.01
CA GLY A 220 11.98 -8.18 -13.94
C GLY A 220 12.21 -6.85 -14.68
N ARG A 221 11.23 -6.32 -15.42
CA ARG A 221 11.33 -5.06 -16.17
C ARG A 221 10.50 -3.96 -15.52
N ALA A 222 10.98 -2.72 -15.48
CA ALA A 222 10.13 -1.63 -15.06
C ALA A 222 9.20 -1.20 -16.21
N VAL A 223 7.92 -1.03 -15.89
CA VAL A 223 6.88 -0.55 -16.80
C VAL A 223 6.13 0.56 -16.08
N GLU A 224 5.87 1.65 -16.78
CA GLU A 224 5.13 2.80 -16.26
C GLU A 224 3.78 2.91 -16.97
N ALA A 225 2.70 2.68 -16.22
CA ALA A 225 1.35 3.00 -16.65
C ALA A 225 1.15 4.52 -16.61
N ALA A 226 0.52 5.09 -17.63
CA ALA A 226 0.25 6.52 -17.72
C ALA A 226 -1.19 6.79 -18.19
N VAL A 227 -1.86 7.71 -17.49
CA VAL A 227 -3.17 8.26 -17.88
C VAL A 227 -3.00 9.75 -18.13
N TRP A 228 -3.39 10.20 -19.31
CA TRP A 228 -3.43 11.64 -19.58
C TRP A 228 -4.47 12.31 -18.69
N ILE A 229 -4.09 13.44 -18.10
CA ILE A 229 -4.92 14.19 -17.17
C ILE A 229 -4.99 15.68 -17.52
N GLY A 230 -4.41 16.10 -18.66
CA GLY A 230 -4.44 17.48 -19.16
C GLY A 230 -3.12 18.25 -18.99
N GLU A 231 -2.89 19.24 -19.86
CA GLU A 231 -1.74 20.15 -19.78
C GLU A 231 -1.81 21.06 -18.54
N PRO A 232 -0.68 21.56 -18.02
CA PRO A 232 -0.64 22.43 -16.86
C PRO A 232 -0.99 23.89 -17.21
N TYR A 233 -2.11 24.11 -17.89
CA TYR A 233 -2.68 25.44 -18.14
C TYR A 233 -3.92 25.68 -17.26
N TRP A 234 -4.26 26.95 -17.02
CA TRP A 234 -5.28 27.34 -16.04
C TRP A 234 -6.72 27.14 -16.52
N ASP A 235 -7.59 26.78 -15.58
CA ASP A 235 -9.06 26.91 -15.55
C ASP A 235 -9.95 26.15 -16.54
N ASP A 236 -9.38 25.33 -17.42
CA ASP A 236 -10.22 24.51 -18.30
C ASP A 236 -10.65 23.18 -17.66
N GLU A 237 -11.88 22.78 -17.99
CA GLU A 237 -12.40 21.46 -17.75
C GLU A 237 -11.44 20.43 -18.36
N THR A 238 -11.22 19.32 -17.65
CA THR A 238 -10.35 18.25 -18.14
C THR A 238 -11.05 16.91 -18.03
N ALA A 239 -10.53 15.90 -18.73
CA ALA A 239 -11.03 14.54 -18.65
C ALA A 239 -9.88 13.54 -18.51
N THR A 240 -10.12 12.40 -17.88
CA THR A 240 -9.19 11.27 -17.95
C THR A 240 -9.00 10.84 -19.40
N GLY A 241 -7.76 10.71 -19.85
CA GLY A 241 -7.45 10.15 -21.16
C GLY A 241 -7.38 8.63 -21.15
N ALA A 242 -6.92 8.07 -22.26
CA ALA A 242 -6.65 6.63 -22.34
C ALA A 242 -5.48 6.24 -21.42
N LEU A 243 -5.54 5.01 -20.93
CA LEU A 243 -4.45 4.36 -20.21
C LEU A 243 -3.49 3.74 -21.21
N ASN A 244 -2.20 4.02 -21.10
CA ASN A 244 -1.14 3.40 -21.88
C ASN A 244 0.04 3.02 -20.97
N TRP A 245 1.03 2.31 -21.53
CA TRP A 245 2.21 1.88 -20.79
C TRP A 245 3.49 2.23 -21.55
N HIS A 246 4.53 2.55 -20.79
CA HIS A 246 5.85 2.87 -21.29
C HIS A 246 6.93 1.98 -20.66
N ASP A 247 7.97 1.67 -21.42
CA ASP A 247 9.16 0.96 -20.93
C ASP A 247 10.11 1.90 -20.18
N GLU A 248 11.26 1.36 -19.75
CA GLU A 248 12.30 2.12 -19.02
C GLU A 248 12.90 3.29 -19.82
N ASP A 249 12.84 3.21 -21.16
CA ASP A 249 13.31 4.23 -22.09
C ASP A 249 12.18 5.23 -22.48
N GLY A 250 10.97 5.05 -21.94
CA GLY A 250 9.79 5.87 -22.25
C GLY A 250 9.07 5.49 -23.54
N ARG A 251 9.42 4.37 -24.19
CA ARG A 251 8.77 3.92 -25.42
C ARG A 251 7.43 3.28 -25.10
N ALA A 252 6.44 3.53 -25.96
CA ALA A 252 5.13 2.91 -25.83
C ALA A 252 5.22 1.38 -25.93
N VAL A 253 4.56 0.69 -25.00
CA VAL A 253 4.49 -0.78 -24.93
C VAL A 253 3.17 -1.24 -25.53
N ARG A 254 3.19 -2.30 -26.34
CA ARG A 254 1.96 -2.91 -26.85
C ARG A 254 1.19 -3.57 -25.73
N LEU A 255 -0.14 -3.53 -25.75
CA LEU A 255 -0.95 -4.15 -24.71
C LEU A 255 -0.64 -5.64 -24.52
N GLY A 256 -0.35 -6.34 -25.62
CA GLY A 256 0.09 -7.74 -25.61
C GLY A 256 1.38 -8.00 -24.82
N GLU A 257 2.26 -7.00 -24.67
CA GLU A 257 3.56 -7.10 -24.01
C GLU A 257 3.55 -6.64 -22.55
N VAL A 258 2.48 -5.97 -22.11
CA VAL A 258 2.29 -5.55 -20.71
C VAL A 258 2.07 -6.80 -19.84
N GLY A 259 2.87 -6.97 -18.79
CA GLY A 259 2.69 -8.09 -17.87
C GLY A 259 1.44 -7.95 -16.98
N PRO A 260 1.03 -9.01 -16.27
CA PRO A 260 -0.21 -9.03 -15.49
C PRO A 260 -0.22 -8.04 -14.32
N VAL A 261 0.92 -7.79 -13.69
CA VAL A 261 1.05 -6.84 -12.57
C VAL A 261 0.94 -5.41 -13.08
N ALA A 262 1.70 -5.07 -14.11
CA ALA A 262 1.64 -3.74 -14.75
C ALA A 262 0.26 -3.45 -15.34
N TRP A 263 -0.39 -4.45 -15.90
CA TRP A 263 -1.77 -4.35 -16.37
C TRP A 263 -2.72 -4.03 -15.23
N SER A 264 -2.72 -4.85 -14.18
CA SER A 264 -3.63 -4.71 -13.04
C SER A 264 -3.47 -3.37 -12.35
N GLU A 265 -2.24 -2.91 -12.11
CA GLU A 265 -1.98 -1.63 -11.44
C GLU A 265 -2.29 -0.42 -12.31
N GLY A 266 -2.05 -0.51 -13.63
CA GLY A 266 -2.49 0.52 -14.57
C GLY A 266 -4.00 0.68 -14.59
N MET A 267 -4.73 -0.44 -14.66
CA MET A 267 -6.20 -0.44 -14.62
C MET A 267 -6.73 0.07 -13.28
N ARG A 268 -6.10 -0.31 -12.16
CA ARG A 268 -6.44 0.21 -10.82
C ARG A 268 -6.30 1.73 -10.75
N MET A 269 -5.20 2.28 -11.29
CA MET A 269 -5.00 3.72 -11.38
C MET A 269 -6.08 4.38 -12.23
N ALA A 270 -6.30 3.89 -13.45
CA ALA A 270 -7.27 4.46 -14.38
C ALA A 270 -8.70 4.43 -13.81
N ALA A 271 -9.12 3.31 -13.23
CA ALA A 271 -10.41 3.14 -12.57
C ALA A 271 -10.56 4.10 -11.38
N ALA A 272 -9.54 4.19 -10.52
CA ALA A 272 -9.58 5.05 -9.34
C ALA A 272 -9.64 6.54 -9.72
N LEU A 273 -8.93 6.96 -10.78
CA LEU A 273 -9.06 8.31 -11.32
C LEU A 273 -10.46 8.53 -11.87
N TYR A 274 -10.94 7.68 -12.77
CA TYR A 274 -12.27 7.81 -13.37
C TYR A 274 -13.43 7.81 -12.35
N ALA A 275 -13.29 7.08 -11.24
CA ALA A 275 -14.29 7.05 -10.18
C ALA A 275 -14.52 8.41 -9.49
N GLY A 276 -13.56 9.34 -9.56
CA GLY A 276 -13.72 10.67 -8.96
C GLY A 276 -14.24 11.74 -9.93
N ARG A 277 -14.65 11.34 -11.15
CA ARG A 277 -15.23 12.24 -12.14
C ARG A 277 -16.50 12.93 -11.62
N ARG A 278 -16.87 14.04 -12.23
CA ARG A 278 -18.21 14.64 -12.05
C ARG A 278 -19.26 13.62 -12.50
N ILE A 279 -20.21 13.33 -11.62
CA ILE A 279 -21.40 12.55 -11.94
C ILE A 279 -22.51 13.56 -12.22
N GLU A 280 -23.08 13.53 -13.41
CA GLU A 280 -24.31 14.28 -13.67
C GLU A 280 -25.43 13.64 -12.84
N GLU A 281 -26.04 14.40 -11.94
CA GLU A 281 -27.27 13.95 -11.27
C GLU A 281 -28.33 13.80 -12.36
N GLY A 282 -28.72 12.55 -12.61
CA GLY A 282 -29.76 12.24 -13.58
C GLY A 282 -31.04 12.98 -13.19
N GLY A 283 -31.50 13.87 -14.07
CA GLY A 283 -32.89 14.31 -14.04
C GLY A 283 -33.78 13.08 -14.21
N ASP A 284 -34.66 12.84 -13.24
CA ASP A 284 -35.81 11.96 -13.38
C ASP A 284 -36.49 12.24 -14.72
N GLN A 285 -36.36 11.34 -15.68
CA GLN A 285 -37.29 11.26 -16.81
C GLN A 285 -38.44 10.36 -16.35
N ALA A 286 -39.52 11.03 -15.93
CA ALA A 286 -40.84 10.45 -15.74
C ALA A 286 -41.51 10.10 -17.08
#